data_AF-A0A918SBZ2-F1
#
_entry.id   AF-A0A918SBZ2-F1
#
_cell.length_a   1.000
_cell.length_b   1.000
_cell.length_c   1.000
_cell.angle_alpha   90.00
_cell.angle_beta   90.00
_cell.angle_gamma   90.00
#
_symmetry.space_group_name_H-M   'P 1'
#
loop_
_entity.id
_entity.type
_entity.pdbx_description
1 polymer ?
#
loop_
_entity_poly.entity_id
_entity_poly.type
_entity_poly.pdbx_seq_one_letter_code
_entity_poly.pdbx_strand_id
1 'polypeptide(L)'
;MMRLIGKLTSILAMALASLAFANAAMAQSWQPGPMGWHYTPAPHLVEPRDHVVVRDTSVAADIYVRQVVSYPGHEAPGTLVVDTRVHFLYYVLGDGRALRYGIGVARNGFEWHGSHRITRKAEWPSWTPPAAMRQREPHLPAHMPGGIDNPLGARALYIGNTLYRIHGTNQPWTIGHDVSSGCIRMTNDDVIDLYGRVTINSRVIVLS
;
A
#
# COMPACT_ATOMS: atom_id res chain seq x y z
N MET A 1 9.04 77.43 24.12
CA MET A 1 10.26 77.43 24.97
C MET A 1 10.57 75.99 25.32
N MET A 2 11.77 75.41 25.27
CA MET A 2 13.11 75.79 24.83
C MET A 2 13.98 74.51 24.91
N ARG A 3 14.72 74.20 23.84
CA ARG A 3 16.03 73.50 23.69
C ARG A 3 16.45 72.41 24.70
N LEU A 4 16.75 71.17 24.27
CA LEU A 4 17.96 70.63 23.58
C LEU A 4 19.17 70.27 24.49
N ILE A 5 19.68 69.04 24.29
CA ILE A 5 21.09 68.58 24.28
C ILE A 5 21.68 67.81 25.49
N GLY A 6 22.22 66.63 25.17
CA GLY A 6 23.32 65.94 25.86
C GLY A 6 23.54 64.53 25.28
N LYS A 7 24.06 64.40 24.05
CA LYS A 7 25.45 64.05 23.65
C LYS A 7 25.75 62.55 23.53
N LEU A 8 26.32 62.23 22.35
CA LEU A 8 26.84 60.96 21.82
C LEU A 8 27.82 60.24 22.75
N THR A 9 27.83 58.90 22.66
CA THR A 9 29.03 58.12 22.31
C THR A 9 28.65 56.80 21.65
N SER A 10 29.25 56.52 20.50
CA SER A 10 29.20 55.27 19.75
C SER A 10 30.33 54.36 20.22
N ILE A 11 30.07 53.09 20.56
CA ILE A 11 31.07 52.01 20.48
C ILE A 11 30.42 50.74 19.90
N LEU A 12 31.16 50.18 18.96
CA LEU A 12 30.96 49.07 18.05
C LEU A 12 31.01 47.68 18.73
N ALA A 13 30.53 46.66 17.99
CA ALA A 13 30.72 45.21 18.13
C ALA A 13 29.70 44.49 19.03
N MET A 14 29.03 43.41 18.64
CA MET A 14 29.37 42.33 17.71
C MET A 14 28.13 41.83 16.93
N ALA A 15 28.31 41.52 15.66
CA ALA A 15 27.34 40.78 14.86
C ALA A 15 27.32 39.30 15.29
N LEU A 16 26.18 38.83 15.77
CA LEU A 16 25.82 37.40 15.79
C LEU A 16 24.57 37.26 14.91
N ALA A 17 24.80 36.98 13.64
CA ALA A 17 23.75 36.58 12.72
C ALA A 17 23.34 35.13 13.07
N SER A 18 22.36 34.99 13.96
CA SER A 18 21.62 33.74 14.09
C SER A 18 20.72 33.59 12.88
N LEU A 19 21.04 32.66 11.96
CA LEU A 19 20.11 32.19 10.93
C LEU A 19 18.90 31.57 11.62
N ALA A 20 17.81 32.33 11.73
CA ALA A 20 16.48 31.78 11.95
C ALA A 20 15.99 31.24 10.60
N PHE A 21 16.03 29.92 10.43
CA PHE A 21 15.30 29.26 9.35
C PHE A 21 13.80 29.48 9.59
N ALA A 22 13.21 30.40 8.83
CA ALA A 22 11.78 30.46 8.63
C ALA A 22 11.39 29.25 7.75
N ASN A 23 11.08 28.11 8.38
CA ASN A 23 10.30 27.08 7.71
C ASN A 23 8.85 27.56 7.68
N ALA A 24 8.56 28.39 6.68
CA ALA A 24 7.19 28.61 6.24
C ALA A 24 6.63 27.24 5.85
N ALA A 25 5.62 26.82 6.61
CA ALA A 25 4.84 25.63 6.32
C ALA A 25 4.32 25.71 4.87
N MET A 26 4.89 24.89 3.99
CA MET A 26 4.19 24.43 2.80
C MET A 26 3.27 23.29 3.25
N ALA A 27 2.21 23.66 3.98
CA ALA A 27 1.01 22.85 4.04
C ALA A 27 0.43 22.88 2.63
N GLN A 28 0.96 22.02 1.76
CA GLN A 28 0.39 21.80 0.45
C GLN A 28 -0.96 21.16 0.70
N SER A 29 -2.00 21.99 0.60
CA SER A 29 -3.39 21.60 0.79
C SER A 29 -3.71 20.48 -0.20
N TRP A 30 -3.61 19.25 0.27
CA TRP A 30 -4.14 18.08 -0.43
C TRP A 30 -5.66 18.23 -0.44
N GLN A 31 -6.20 18.66 -1.58
CA GLN A 31 -7.61 18.57 -1.86
C GLN A 31 -7.86 17.20 -2.49
N PRO A 32 -8.60 16.28 -1.85
CA PRO A 32 -8.99 15.05 -2.51
C PRO A 32 -9.94 15.40 -3.65
N GLY A 33 -9.42 15.44 -4.86
CA GLY A 33 -10.25 15.36 -6.07
C GLY A 33 -10.98 14.01 -6.10
N PRO A 34 -12.04 13.87 -6.92
CA PRO A 34 -12.73 12.60 -7.07
C PRO A 34 -11.71 11.53 -7.46
N MET A 35 -11.48 10.57 -6.55
CA MET A 35 -10.50 9.49 -6.68
C MET A 35 -10.92 8.52 -7.80
N GLY A 36 -10.71 8.95 -9.05
CA GLY A 36 -10.72 8.10 -10.23
C GLY A 36 -9.46 7.23 -10.27
N TRP A 37 -9.53 6.13 -11.02
CA TRP A 37 -8.37 5.28 -11.29
C TRP A 37 -7.35 6.05 -12.14
N HIS A 38 -6.49 6.86 -11.53
CA HIS A 38 -5.37 7.46 -12.25
C HIS A 38 -4.30 6.39 -12.49
N TYR A 39 -4.25 5.91 -13.74
CA TYR A 39 -3.11 5.17 -14.24
C TYR A 39 -1.94 6.14 -14.40
N THR A 40 -1.06 6.14 -13.41
CA THR A 40 0.29 6.71 -13.56
C THR A 40 1.24 5.53 -13.62
N PRO A 41 1.97 5.32 -14.73
CA PRO A 41 3.04 4.33 -14.77
C PRO A 41 3.99 4.58 -13.60
N ALA A 42 4.32 3.54 -12.84
CA ALA A 42 5.29 3.67 -11.77
C ALA A 42 6.65 4.03 -12.39
N PRO A 43 7.28 5.14 -12.00
CA PRO A 43 8.65 5.37 -12.41
C PRO A 43 9.50 4.25 -11.80
N HIS A 44 10.30 3.57 -12.64
CA HIS A 44 11.38 2.63 -12.28
C HIS A 44 11.09 1.13 -12.08
N LEU A 45 9.97 0.58 -12.57
CA LEU A 45 9.85 -0.88 -12.63
C LEU A 45 10.59 -1.43 -13.88
N VAL A 46 11.47 -2.42 -13.69
CA VAL A 46 12.24 -3.07 -14.78
C VAL A 46 11.51 -4.34 -15.23
N GLU A 47 11.42 -4.54 -16.55
CA GLU A 47 10.73 -5.67 -17.18
C GLU A 47 11.32 -7.07 -16.80
N PRO A 48 10.51 -8.15 -16.78
CA PRO A 48 10.78 -9.38 -16.03
C PRO A 48 11.67 -10.43 -16.74
N ARG A 49 12.57 -10.05 -17.65
CA ARG A 49 13.37 -11.05 -18.39
C ARG A 49 14.55 -11.62 -17.62
N ASP A 50 15.02 -10.90 -16.62
CA ASP A 50 16.08 -11.37 -15.73
C ASP A 50 15.54 -11.39 -14.30
N HIS A 51 15.90 -12.41 -13.54
CA HIS A 51 15.53 -12.58 -12.13
C HIS A 51 16.13 -11.47 -11.26
N VAL A 52 15.57 -10.26 -11.38
CA VAL A 52 15.95 -9.10 -10.58
C VAL A 52 14.93 -8.95 -9.48
N VAL A 53 15.41 -9.03 -8.24
CA VAL A 53 14.66 -8.70 -7.04
C VAL A 53 14.17 -7.27 -7.18
N VAL A 54 12.86 -7.08 -7.31
CA VAL A 54 12.22 -5.76 -7.32
C VAL A 54 12.30 -5.19 -5.90
N ARG A 55 13.46 -4.65 -5.50
CA ARG A 55 13.55 -3.86 -4.27
C ARG A 55 12.85 -2.54 -4.48
N ASP A 56 11.53 -2.56 -4.26
CA ASP A 56 10.69 -1.39 -4.25
C ASP A 56 11.04 -0.54 -3.01
N THR A 57 11.78 0.54 -3.25
CA THR A 57 12.22 1.47 -2.20
C THR A 57 11.24 2.64 -2.02
N SER A 58 10.06 2.59 -2.65
CA SER A 58 8.95 3.49 -2.31
C SER A 58 8.18 2.90 -1.13
N VAL A 59 8.87 2.95 0.02
CA VAL A 59 8.54 2.25 1.26
C VAL A 59 7.14 2.62 1.72
N ALA A 60 6.22 1.66 1.71
CA ALA A 60 5.00 1.73 2.52
C ALA A 60 5.41 2.17 3.93
N ALA A 61 4.72 3.16 4.53
CA ALA A 61 5.12 3.74 5.82
C ALA A 61 5.60 2.67 6.80
N ASP A 62 6.71 2.91 7.53
CA ASP A 62 7.47 1.89 8.29
C ASP A 62 6.63 0.87 9.08
N ILE A 63 5.46 1.28 9.58
CA ILE A 63 4.50 0.42 10.26
C ILE A 63 4.01 -0.79 9.44
N TYR A 64 4.02 -0.67 8.11
CA TYR A 64 3.55 -1.65 7.13
C TYR A 64 4.63 -2.62 6.64
N VAL A 65 5.87 -2.45 7.11
CA VAL A 65 6.95 -3.39 6.84
C VAL A 65 6.62 -4.75 7.46
N ARG A 66 6.80 -5.80 6.64
CA ARG A 66 6.58 -7.19 7.03
C ARG A 66 7.40 -7.58 8.25
N GLN A 67 6.75 -8.19 9.23
CA GLN A 67 7.40 -8.60 10.48
C GLN A 67 6.66 -9.73 11.17
N VAL A 68 7.39 -10.54 11.94
CA VAL A 68 6.78 -11.55 12.82
C VAL A 68 6.24 -10.85 14.06
N VAL A 69 4.98 -11.14 14.40
CA VAL A 69 4.28 -10.55 15.56
C VAL A 69 3.69 -11.64 16.44
N SER A 70 3.41 -11.28 17.70
CA SER A 70 2.53 -12.07 18.55
C SER A 70 1.13 -12.09 17.94
N TYR A 71 0.51 -13.27 17.94
CA TYR A 71 -0.80 -13.51 17.35
C TYR A 71 -1.70 -14.23 18.36
N PRO A 72 -2.68 -13.54 18.96
CA PRO A 72 -3.55 -14.11 19.99
C PRO A 72 -4.71 -14.95 19.43
N GLY A 73 -4.85 -15.04 18.11
CA GLY A 73 -5.90 -15.80 17.45
C GLY A 73 -5.77 -17.32 17.65
N HIS A 74 -6.82 -18.05 17.27
CA HIS A 74 -6.93 -19.50 17.43
C HIS A 74 -6.91 -20.25 16.09
N GLU A 75 -6.67 -19.52 15.01
CA GLU A 75 -6.61 -20.02 13.66
C GLU A 75 -5.43 -20.99 13.48
N ALA A 76 -5.62 -22.00 12.64
CA ALA A 76 -4.57 -22.97 12.35
C ALA A 76 -3.42 -22.34 11.54
N PRO A 77 -2.17 -22.83 11.68
CA PRO A 77 -1.05 -22.44 10.82
C PRO A 77 -1.40 -22.54 9.33
N GLY A 78 -0.93 -21.57 8.54
CA GLY A 78 -1.26 -21.44 7.13
C GLY A 78 -2.56 -20.69 6.83
N THR A 79 -3.33 -20.30 7.85
CA THR A 79 -4.50 -19.43 7.68
C THR A 79 -4.07 -18.00 7.37
N LEU A 80 -4.80 -17.37 6.45
CA LEU A 80 -4.72 -15.95 6.15
C LEU A 80 -5.82 -15.21 6.90
N VAL A 81 -5.45 -14.30 7.79
CA VAL A 81 -6.41 -13.43 8.49
C VAL A 81 -6.18 -12.00 8.05
N VAL A 82 -7.22 -11.33 7.58
CA VAL A 82 -7.18 -10.00 7.01
C VAL A 82 -7.99 -9.09 7.92
N ASP A 83 -7.34 -8.13 8.57
CA ASP A 83 -8.02 -7.06 9.30
C ASP A 83 -7.96 -5.78 8.47
N THR A 84 -9.08 -5.46 7.84
CA THR A 84 -9.20 -4.32 6.93
C THR A 84 -9.17 -2.99 7.65
N ARG A 85 -9.55 -2.94 8.94
CA ARG A 85 -9.60 -1.69 9.74
C ARG A 85 -8.23 -1.15 10.08
N VAL A 86 -7.24 -2.04 10.15
CA VAL A 86 -5.84 -1.72 10.50
C VAL A 86 -4.88 -2.02 9.37
N HIS A 87 -5.39 -2.33 8.17
CA HIS A 87 -4.60 -2.55 6.97
C HIS A 87 -3.51 -3.60 7.13
N PHE A 88 -3.84 -4.71 7.81
CA PHE A 88 -2.92 -5.82 7.99
C PHE A 88 -3.49 -7.16 7.54
N LEU A 89 -2.63 -7.94 6.88
CA LEU A 89 -2.83 -9.37 6.64
C LEU A 89 -1.84 -10.15 7.50
N TYR A 90 -2.33 -11.22 8.12
CA TYR A 90 -1.57 -12.12 8.97
C TYR A 90 -1.55 -13.52 8.33
N TYR A 91 -0.36 -14.03 8.04
CA TYR A 91 -0.14 -15.44 7.76
C TYR A 91 0.20 -16.15 9.07
N VAL A 92 -0.71 -17.01 9.55
CA VAL A 92 -0.56 -17.68 10.84
C VAL A 92 0.58 -18.69 10.78
N LEU A 93 1.58 -18.55 11.66
CA LEU A 93 2.74 -19.43 11.72
C LEU A 93 2.52 -20.60 12.70
N GLY A 94 1.67 -20.40 13.71
CA GLY A 94 1.57 -21.28 14.87
C GLY A 94 2.32 -20.72 16.08
N ASP A 95 2.27 -21.42 17.20
CA ASP A 95 2.93 -21.07 18.46
C ASP A 95 2.65 -19.62 18.92
N GLY A 96 1.41 -19.15 18.72
CA GLY A 96 1.01 -17.79 19.07
C GLY A 96 1.69 -16.70 18.24
N ARG A 97 2.14 -17.01 17.00
CA ARG A 97 2.80 -16.07 16.10
C ARG A 97 2.17 -16.03 14.72
N ALA A 98 2.31 -14.88 14.06
CA ALA A 98 1.96 -14.70 12.66
C ALA A 98 2.99 -13.80 11.97
N LEU A 99 3.12 -13.96 10.66
CA LEU A 99 3.81 -13.02 9.80
C LEU A 99 2.81 -11.95 9.35
N ARG A 100 3.02 -10.71 9.75
CA ARG A 100 2.17 -9.56 9.43
C ARG A 100 2.68 -8.85 8.20
N TYR A 101 1.77 -8.47 7.30
CA TYR A 101 2.03 -7.72 6.07
C TYR A 101 1.12 -6.49 6.02
N GLY A 102 1.63 -5.35 5.57
CA GLY A 102 0.79 -4.21 5.22
C GLY A 102 -0.03 -4.48 3.97
N ILE A 103 -1.28 -4.01 3.95
CA ILE A 103 -2.18 -4.16 2.80
C ILE A 103 -2.89 -2.86 2.43
N GLY A 104 -3.26 -2.72 1.16
CA GLY A 104 -4.30 -1.78 0.71
C GLY A 104 -5.63 -2.53 0.56
N VAL A 105 -6.73 -1.90 0.96
CA VAL A 105 -8.05 -2.58 1.02
C VAL A 105 -9.12 -1.82 0.25
N ALA A 106 -10.35 -2.34 0.33
CA ALA A 106 -11.49 -1.81 -0.37
C ALA A 106 -11.86 -0.41 0.13
N ARG A 107 -12.23 0.48 -0.79
CA ARG A 107 -12.92 1.72 -0.45
C ARG A 107 -14.37 1.46 -0.04
N ASN A 108 -14.97 2.44 0.63
CA ASN A 108 -16.36 2.38 1.06
C ASN A 108 -17.32 1.94 -0.08
N GLY A 109 -18.16 0.95 0.23
CA GLY A 109 -19.11 0.32 -0.69
C GLY A 109 -18.55 -0.85 -1.50
N PHE A 110 -17.32 -1.29 -1.24
CA PHE A 110 -16.68 -2.43 -1.90
C PHE A 110 -16.14 -3.48 -0.92
N GLU A 111 -16.38 -3.29 0.38
CA GLU A 111 -15.95 -4.19 1.45
C GLU A 111 -16.69 -5.51 1.42
N TRP A 112 -16.04 -6.53 1.95
CA TRP A 112 -16.61 -7.84 2.20
C TRP A 112 -15.90 -8.46 3.40
N HIS A 113 -16.60 -9.37 4.08
CA HIS A 113 -16.07 -10.09 5.24
C HIS A 113 -16.53 -11.55 5.20
N GLY A 114 -15.91 -12.39 6.03
CA GLY A 114 -16.23 -13.81 6.13
C GLY A 114 -15.07 -14.73 5.75
N SER A 115 -15.37 -16.02 5.58
CA SER A 115 -14.33 -17.04 5.36
C SER A 115 -14.43 -17.67 3.98
N HIS A 116 -13.28 -17.74 3.31
CA HIS A 116 -13.11 -18.35 2.00
C HIS A 116 -11.82 -19.18 1.96
N ARG A 117 -11.46 -19.65 0.76
CA ARG A 117 -10.27 -20.46 0.50
C ARG A 117 -9.53 -19.93 -0.71
N ILE A 118 -8.21 -20.08 -0.73
CA ILE A 118 -7.42 -19.85 -1.92
C ILE A 118 -7.68 -20.99 -2.91
N THR A 119 -8.18 -20.66 -4.10
CA THR A 119 -8.56 -21.64 -5.14
C THR A 119 -7.57 -21.65 -6.30
N ARG A 120 -6.85 -20.56 -6.52
CA ARG A 120 -5.85 -20.46 -7.58
C ARG A 120 -4.70 -19.53 -7.20
N LYS A 121 -3.56 -19.77 -7.83
CA LYS A 121 -2.34 -18.97 -7.76
C LYS A 121 -1.89 -18.62 -9.18
N ALA A 122 -1.37 -17.41 -9.40
CA ALA A 122 -0.66 -17.05 -10.63
C ALA A 122 0.55 -16.15 -10.37
N GLU A 123 1.56 -16.35 -11.20
CA GLU A 123 2.67 -15.43 -11.39
C GLU A 123 2.38 -14.53 -12.58
N TRP A 124 2.70 -13.23 -12.45
CA TRP A 124 2.43 -12.20 -13.45
C TRP A 124 1.03 -12.35 -14.08
N PRO A 125 -0.04 -12.30 -13.27
CA PRO A 125 -1.39 -12.53 -13.75
C PRO A 125 -1.79 -11.48 -14.78
N SER A 126 -2.52 -11.90 -15.82
CA SER A 126 -3.26 -10.96 -16.66
C SER A 126 -4.42 -10.35 -15.90
N TRP A 127 -4.86 -9.17 -16.36
CA TRP A 127 -5.96 -8.44 -15.77
C TRP A 127 -7.03 -8.12 -16.80
N THR A 128 -8.26 -8.50 -16.47
CA THR A 128 -9.47 -8.05 -17.16
C THR A 128 -10.28 -7.25 -16.14
N PRO A 129 -10.42 -5.93 -16.30
CA PRO A 129 -11.20 -5.13 -15.38
C PRO A 129 -12.66 -5.61 -15.38
N PRO A 130 -13.32 -5.70 -14.21
CA PRO A 130 -14.74 -6.05 -14.14
C PRO A 130 -15.59 -5.11 -15.01
N ALA A 131 -16.66 -5.62 -15.61
CA ALA A 131 -17.54 -4.82 -16.49
C ALA A 131 -18.07 -3.55 -15.79
N ALA A 132 -18.49 -3.67 -14.53
CA ALA A 132 -18.93 -2.53 -13.72
C ALA A 132 -17.82 -1.49 -13.47
N MET A 133 -16.55 -1.91 -13.43
CA MET A 133 -15.42 -1.00 -13.33
C MET A 133 -15.21 -0.23 -14.65
N ARG A 134 -15.26 -0.90 -15.80
CA ARG A 134 -15.17 -0.24 -17.11
C ARG A 134 -16.35 0.69 -17.41
N GLN A 135 -17.53 0.42 -16.86
CA GLN A 135 -18.67 1.34 -16.96
C GLN A 135 -18.39 2.67 -16.23
N ARG A 136 -17.74 2.61 -15.05
CA ARG A 136 -17.37 3.81 -14.28
C ARG A 136 -16.14 4.51 -14.84
N GLU A 137 -15.21 3.75 -15.42
CA GLU A 137 -13.94 4.22 -15.97
C GLU A 137 -13.78 3.73 -17.42
N PRO A 138 -14.42 4.39 -18.40
CA PRO A 138 -14.47 3.92 -19.79
C PRO A 138 -13.11 3.83 -20.50
N HIS A 139 -12.08 4.48 -19.94
CA HIS A 139 -10.73 4.51 -20.49
C HIS A 139 -9.90 3.26 -20.13
N LEU A 140 -10.39 2.39 -19.25
CA LEU A 140 -9.67 1.18 -18.87
C LEU A 140 -9.57 0.18 -20.04
N PRO A 141 -8.43 -0.53 -20.18
CA PRO A 141 -8.25 -1.51 -21.24
C PRO A 141 -9.23 -2.68 -21.07
N ALA A 142 -9.63 -3.30 -22.18
CA ALA A 142 -10.46 -4.52 -22.12
C ALA A 142 -9.71 -5.69 -21.45
N HIS A 143 -8.39 -5.75 -21.67
CA HIS A 143 -7.49 -6.76 -21.13
C HIS A 143 -6.07 -6.19 -21.07
N MET A 144 -5.31 -6.56 -20.04
CA MET A 144 -3.91 -6.21 -19.86
C MET A 144 -3.10 -7.49 -19.57
N PRO A 145 -2.04 -7.79 -20.33
CA PRO A 145 -1.16 -8.92 -20.03
C PRO A 145 -0.45 -8.72 -18.69
N GLY A 146 0.12 -9.79 -18.14
CA GLY A 146 0.99 -9.70 -16.96
C GLY A 146 2.23 -8.86 -17.26
N GLY A 147 2.68 -8.07 -16.28
CA GLY A 147 3.83 -7.19 -16.42
C GLY A 147 3.88 -6.15 -15.31
N ILE A 148 4.92 -5.33 -15.31
CA ILE A 148 5.17 -4.31 -14.29
C ILE A 148 4.08 -3.24 -14.21
N ASP A 149 3.46 -2.94 -15.35
CA ASP A 149 2.37 -1.97 -15.48
C ASP A 149 1.01 -2.53 -15.06
N ASN A 150 0.92 -3.85 -14.85
CA ASN A 150 -0.33 -4.51 -14.51
C ASN A 150 -0.73 -4.18 -13.05
N PRO A 151 -1.96 -3.70 -12.79
CA PRO A 151 -2.39 -3.33 -11.44
C PRO A 151 -2.54 -4.51 -10.48
N LEU A 152 -2.45 -5.76 -10.97
CA LEU A 152 -2.38 -6.97 -10.17
C LEU A 152 -0.95 -7.31 -9.69
N GLY A 153 0.07 -6.63 -10.22
CA GLY A 153 1.47 -6.80 -9.83
C GLY A 153 2.03 -8.21 -10.09
N ALA A 154 3.03 -8.58 -9.31
CA ALA A 154 3.86 -9.75 -9.58
C ALA A 154 3.16 -11.10 -9.30
N ARG A 155 2.23 -11.16 -8.35
CA ARG A 155 1.53 -12.41 -7.96
C ARG A 155 0.06 -12.13 -7.63
N ALA A 156 -0.77 -13.15 -7.81
CA ALA A 156 -2.16 -13.14 -7.32
C ALA A 156 -2.57 -14.50 -6.73
N LEU A 157 -3.28 -14.43 -5.60
CA LEU A 157 -3.99 -15.51 -4.93
C LEU A 157 -5.49 -15.26 -5.10
N TYR A 158 -6.20 -16.20 -5.72
CA TYR A 158 -7.62 -16.08 -6.06
C TYR A 158 -8.47 -16.69 -4.96
N ILE A 159 -9.52 -15.97 -4.55
CA ILE A 159 -10.32 -16.30 -3.38
C ILE A 159 -11.64 -16.92 -3.83
N GLY A 160 -11.85 -18.20 -3.51
CA GLY A 160 -13.08 -18.92 -3.80
C GLY A 160 -13.46 -18.90 -5.28
N ASN A 161 -14.75 -18.76 -5.54
CA ASN A 161 -15.31 -18.47 -6.86
C ASN A 161 -15.70 -16.98 -6.98
N THR A 162 -14.99 -16.10 -6.26
CA THR A 162 -15.29 -14.67 -6.20
C THR A 162 -14.46 -13.88 -7.22
N LEU A 163 -14.73 -12.58 -7.33
CA LEU A 163 -13.89 -11.65 -8.08
C LEU A 163 -12.67 -11.16 -7.26
N TYR A 164 -12.61 -11.50 -5.96
CA TYR A 164 -11.62 -10.99 -5.03
C TYR A 164 -10.32 -11.79 -5.05
N ARG A 165 -9.22 -11.08 -4.79
CA ARG A 165 -7.86 -11.59 -4.85
C ARG A 165 -7.01 -10.92 -3.79
N ILE A 166 -6.00 -11.63 -3.29
CA ILE A 166 -4.82 -11.02 -2.68
C ILE A 166 -3.78 -10.90 -3.79
N HIS A 167 -3.28 -9.72 -4.09
CA HIS A 167 -2.38 -9.52 -5.22
C HIS A 167 -1.37 -8.39 -4.99
N GLY A 168 -0.34 -8.34 -5.84
CA GLY A 168 0.66 -7.27 -5.84
C GLY A 168 0.10 -5.93 -6.31
N THR A 169 0.94 -4.92 -6.42
CA THR A 169 0.53 -3.60 -6.91
C THR A 169 1.68 -2.95 -7.65
N ASN A 170 1.36 -2.24 -8.73
CA ASN A 170 2.29 -1.29 -9.36
C ASN A 170 2.24 0.10 -8.70
N GLN A 171 1.44 0.25 -7.63
CA GLN A 171 1.28 1.48 -6.85
C GLN A 171 1.52 1.17 -5.36
N PRO A 172 2.77 0.87 -4.95
CA PRO A 172 3.14 0.47 -3.59
C PRO A 172 2.79 1.51 -2.51
N TRP A 173 2.76 2.80 -2.86
CA TRP A 173 2.33 3.88 -1.96
C TRP A 173 0.85 3.80 -1.56
N THR A 174 0.07 2.85 -2.10
CA THR A 174 -1.35 2.62 -1.72
C THR A 174 -1.52 1.65 -0.55
N ILE A 175 -0.44 1.06 -0.05
CA ILE A 175 -0.49 0.21 1.15
C ILE A 175 -0.81 1.07 2.38
N GLY A 176 -1.75 0.61 3.21
CA GLY A 176 -2.28 1.40 4.33
C GLY A 176 -3.48 2.29 3.98
N HIS A 177 -4.04 2.15 2.77
CA HIS A 177 -5.13 2.99 2.28
C HIS A 177 -6.30 2.19 1.69
N ASP A 178 -7.47 2.84 1.65
CA ASP A 178 -8.74 2.31 1.14
C ASP A 178 -8.92 2.73 -0.33
N VAL A 179 -8.30 1.98 -1.24
CA VAL A 179 -8.22 2.37 -2.67
C VAL A 179 -8.84 1.34 -3.62
N SER A 180 -9.10 0.12 -3.15
CA SER A 180 -9.45 -0.99 -4.01
C SER A 180 -10.96 -1.12 -4.24
N SER A 181 -11.36 -1.88 -5.26
CA SER A 181 -12.75 -2.30 -5.48
C SER A 181 -13.05 -3.67 -4.87
N GLY A 182 -12.43 -4.01 -3.73
CA GLY A 182 -12.68 -5.25 -2.98
C GLY A 182 -11.51 -6.23 -2.91
N CYS A 183 -10.47 -6.05 -3.72
CA CYS A 183 -9.25 -6.88 -3.63
C CYS A 183 -8.33 -6.39 -2.50
N ILE A 184 -7.44 -7.27 -2.05
CA ILE A 184 -6.41 -6.98 -1.05
C ILE A 184 -5.09 -6.76 -1.81
N ARG A 185 -4.56 -5.54 -1.76
CA ARG A 185 -3.31 -5.15 -2.43
C ARG A 185 -2.14 -5.31 -1.46
N MET A 186 -1.00 -5.76 -1.97
CA MET A 186 0.26 -5.91 -1.27
C MET A 186 1.39 -5.33 -2.12
N THR A 187 2.52 -4.95 -1.51
CA THR A 187 3.74 -4.69 -2.28
C THR A 187 4.13 -5.94 -3.08
N ASN A 188 4.88 -5.76 -4.17
CA ASN A 188 5.30 -6.91 -4.99
C ASN A 188 6.19 -7.88 -4.18
N ASP A 189 7.09 -7.35 -3.35
CA ASP A 189 7.94 -8.16 -2.47
C ASP A 189 7.14 -8.97 -1.45
N ASP A 190 6.11 -8.37 -0.85
CA ASP A 190 5.29 -9.06 0.15
C ASP A 190 4.36 -10.09 -0.47
N VAL A 191 3.77 -9.81 -1.63
CA VAL A 191 2.94 -10.81 -2.30
C VAL A 191 3.77 -11.97 -2.82
N ILE A 192 5.02 -11.75 -3.24
CA ILE A 192 5.94 -12.83 -3.66
C ILE A 192 6.26 -13.74 -2.47
N ASP A 193 6.59 -13.16 -1.31
CA ASP A 193 6.83 -13.91 -0.08
C ASP A 193 5.58 -14.71 0.34
N LEU A 194 4.41 -14.05 0.40
CA LEU A 194 3.16 -14.71 0.77
C LEU A 194 2.81 -15.83 -0.21
N TYR A 195 3.01 -15.60 -1.52
CA TYR A 195 2.78 -16.59 -2.56
C TYR A 195 3.64 -17.84 -2.37
N GLY A 196 4.90 -17.69 -1.92
CA GLY A 196 5.78 -18.83 -1.63
C GLY A 196 5.30 -19.69 -0.45
N ARG A 197 4.56 -19.09 0.48
CA ARG A 197 4.10 -19.75 1.72
C ARG A 197 2.72 -20.38 1.59
N VAL A 198 1.80 -19.70 0.91
CA VAL A 198 0.39 -20.07 0.83
C VAL A 198 0.18 -21.26 -0.10
N THR A 199 -0.56 -22.26 0.37
CA THR A 199 -1.00 -23.39 -0.44
C THR A 199 -2.40 -23.13 -1.01
N ILE A 200 -2.72 -23.75 -2.15
CA ILE A 200 -4.13 -23.91 -2.55
C ILE A 200 -4.86 -24.57 -1.40
N ASN A 201 -6.13 -24.19 -1.17
CA ASN A 201 -6.92 -24.60 -0.02
C ASN A 201 -6.48 -23.98 1.33
N SER A 202 -5.55 -23.03 1.37
CA SER A 202 -5.37 -22.19 2.56
C SER A 202 -6.64 -21.41 2.86
N ARG A 203 -7.03 -21.37 4.15
CA ARG A 203 -8.20 -20.63 4.62
C ARG A 203 -7.89 -19.13 4.61
N VAL A 204 -8.86 -18.34 4.16
CA VAL A 204 -8.86 -16.88 4.25
C VAL A 204 -10.00 -16.45 5.15
N ILE A 205 -9.74 -15.54 6.07
CA ILE A 205 -10.73 -14.93 6.95
C ILE A 205 -10.57 -13.42 6.82
N VAL A 206 -11.61 -12.73 6.38
CA VAL A 206 -11.65 -11.27 6.33
C VAL A 206 -12.54 -10.77 7.44
N LEU A 207 -11.93 -9.98 8.33
CA LEU A 207 -12.57 -9.35 9.46
C LEU A 207 -13.26 -8.05 9.03
N SER A 208 -14.27 -7.64 9.79
CA SER A 208 -15.00 -6.37 9.65
C SER A 208 -14.67 -5.41 10.78
#